data_AF-A0AAE3RBR4-F1
#
_entry.id   AF-A0AAE3RBR4-F1
#
_cell.length_a   1.000
_cell.length_b   1.000
_cell.length_c   1.000
_cell.angle_alpha   90.00
_cell.angle_beta   90.00
_cell.angle_gamma   90.00
#
_symmetry.space_group_name_H-M   'P 1'
#
loop_
_entity.id
_entity.type
_entity.pdbx_description
1 polymer ?
#
loop_
_entity_poly.entity_id
_entity_poly.type
_entity_poly.pdbx_seq_one_letter_code
_entity_poly.pdbx_strand_id
1 'polypeptide(L)'
;MRFATGFRFRRILSERTSIGFGAGYARQFFGNVIMPFLEVNWKINDQWTLSGLFPIKPKLEYQLNKRVSLGAQILVDNSSSRLSRKYNESQIVQFKQWNAQLYTEYTIYKNIYFSIVAGYVFRRKIQLYDQNMRVPWTIFTFPIGGEKTAIRTLTGNGYILQAGLSIKLKND
;
A
#
# COMPACT_ATOMS: atom_id res chain seq x y z
N MET A 1 5.95 12.84 -1.18
CA MET A 1 5.65 12.91 0.28
C MET A 1 6.58 13.92 0.93
N ARG A 2 6.09 14.76 1.86
CA ARG A 2 6.93 15.73 2.60
C ARG A 2 7.42 15.16 3.93
N PHE A 3 6.51 14.57 4.69
CA PHE A 3 6.82 13.81 5.91
C PHE A 3 5.64 12.90 6.26
N ALA A 4 5.91 11.88 7.08
CA ALA A 4 4.89 11.03 7.68
C ALA A 4 5.26 10.70 9.12
N THR A 5 4.26 10.53 9.96
CA THR A 5 4.38 10.06 11.34
C THR A 5 3.21 9.13 11.64
N GLY A 6 3.30 8.35 12.70
CA GLY A 6 2.21 7.50 13.11
C GLY A 6 2.49 6.82 14.43
N PHE A 7 1.44 6.24 15.00
CA PHE A 7 1.55 5.38 16.16
C PHE A 7 0.95 4.02 15.83
N ARG A 8 1.44 3.01 16.53
CA ARG A 8 0.99 1.64 16.39
C ARG A 8 1.10 0.93 17.72
N PHE A 9 -0.02 0.41 18.18
CA PHE A 9 -0.07 -0.50 19.31
C PHE A 9 -0.25 -1.92 18.79
N ARG A 10 0.55 -2.86 19.30
CA ARG A 10 0.47 -4.27 18.93
C ARG A 10 0.43 -5.11 20.21
N ARG A 11 -0.49 -6.07 20.24
CA ARG A 11 -0.62 -7.06 21.31
C ARG A 11 -0.43 -8.45 20.73
N ILE A 12 0.47 -9.21 21.34
CA ILE A 12 0.64 -10.65 21.07
C ILE A 12 -0.41 -11.37 21.91
N LEU A 13 -1.29 -12.13 21.26
CA LEU A 13 -2.33 -12.91 21.93
C LEU A 13 -1.89 -14.37 22.12
N SER A 14 -1.10 -14.89 21.18
CA SER A 14 -0.49 -16.23 21.24
C SER A 14 0.73 -16.28 20.34
N GLU A 15 1.43 -17.42 20.33
CA GLU A 15 2.53 -17.67 19.38
C GLU A 15 2.10 -17.58 17.91
N ARG A 16 0.81 -17.81 17.63
CA ARG A 16 0.25 -17.80 16.27
C ARG A 16 -0.49 -16.52 15.93
N THR A 17 -0.78 -15.66 16.91
CA THR A 17 -1.68 -14.53 16.71
C THR A 17 -1.20 -13.27 17.41
N SER A 18 -1.11 -12.20 16.66
CA SER A 18 -1.01 -10.86 17.20
C SER A 18 -1.95 -9.92 16.44
N ILE A 19 -2.51 -8.98 17.17
CA ILE A 19 -3.36 -7.94 16.61
C ILE A 19 -2.80 -6.59 17.03
N GLY A 20 -3.10 -5.56 16.25
CA GLY A 20 -2.72 -4.21 16.58
C GLY A 20 -3.67 -3.22 15.95
N PHE A 21 -3.55 -1.97 16.37
CA PHE A 21 -4.23 -0.85 15.76
C PHE A 21 -3.30 0.34 15.78
N GLY A 22 -3.52 1.26 14.86
CA GLY A 22 -2.72 2.46 14.77
C GLY A 22 -3.30 3.45 13.79
N ALA A 23 -2.60 4.57 13.66
CA ALA A 23 -2.89 5.54 12.63
C ALA A 23 -1.60 6.17 12.15
N GLY A 24 -1.49 6.31 10.83
CA GLY A 24 -0.49 7.14 10.18
C GLY A 24 -1.08 8.49 9.78
N TYR A 25 -0.27 9.54 9.87
CA TYR A 25 -0.50 10.83 9.26
C TYR A 25 0.62 11.12 8.26
N ALA A 26 0.28 11.51 7.04
CA ALA A 26 1.25 11.92 6.04
C ALA A 26 0.87 13.29 5.45
N ARG A 27 1.84 14.20 5.41
CA ARG A 27 1.74 15.43 4.62
C ARG A 27 2.26 15.15 3.22
N GLN A 28 1.35 14.96 2.28
CA GLN A 28 1.62 14.83 0.87
C GLN A 28 1.74 16.21 0.20
N PHE A 29 2.16 16.24 -1.07
CA PHE A 29 2.16 17.51 -1.83
C PHE A 29 0.74 18.02 -2.02
N PHE A 30 -0.21 17.10 -2.20
CA PHE A 30 -1.64 17.38 -2.15
C PHE A 30 -2.17 17.48 -0.69
N GLY A 31 -1.43 17.88 0.34
CA GLY A 31 -2.03 18.05 1.68
C GLY A 31 -2.12 16.78 2.54
N ASN A 32 -3.16 16.68 3.38
CA ASN A 32 -3.13 15.83 4.58
C ASN A 32 -3.80 14.48 4.40
N VAL A 33 -3.11 13.41 4.76
CA VAL A 33 -3.64 12.04 4.71
C VAL A 33 -3.60 11.45 6.11
N ILE A 34 -4.73 10.93 6.59
CA ILE A 34 -4.83 10.07 7.77
C ILE A 34 -5.09 8.64 7.29
N MET A 35 -4.41 7.68 7.90
CA MET A 35 -4.48 6.26 7.57
C MET A 35 -4.66 5.48 8.86
N PRO A 36 -5.90 5.34 9.39
CA PRO A 36 -6.14 4.41 10.48
C PRO A 36 -5.90 2.99 9.97
N PHE A 37 -5.48 2.07 10.81
CA PHE A 37 -5.33 0.67 10.39
C PHE A 37 -5.47 -0.29 11.56
N LEU A 38 -5.86 -1.52 11.22
CA LEU A 38 -5.71 -2.69 12.07
C LEU A 38 -4.55 -3.51 11.57
N GLU A 39 -3.61 -3.84 12.44
CA GLU A 39 -2.59 -4.85 12.14
C GLU A 39 -3.13 -6.21 12.53
N VAL A 40 -3.09 -7.15 11.61
CA VAL A 40 -3.38 -8.56 11.88
C VAL A 40 -2.14 -9.35 11.50
N ASN A 41 -1.75 -10.29 12.34
CA ASN A 41 -0.81 -11.34 11.98
C ASN A 41 -1.29 -12.62 12.66
N TRP A 42 -1.92 -13.48 11.88
CA TRP A 42 -2.59 -14.68 12.34
C TRP A 42 -2.19 -15.86 11.47
N LYS A 43 -1.41 -16.76 12.05
CA LYS A 43 -1.12 -18.08 11.51
C LYS A 43 -2.31 -19.00 11.82
N ILE A 44 -3.23 -19.10 10.88
CA ILE A 44 -4.48 -19.88 10.99
C ILE A 44 -4.14 -21.35 11.22
N ASN A 45 -3.18 -21.87 10.44
CA ASN A 45 -2.58 -23.19 10.60
C ASN A 45 -1.15 -23.19 10.03
N ASP A 46 -0.53 -24.35 9.84
CA ASP A 46 0.84 -24.43 9.34
C ASP A 46 1.03 -23.98 7.89
N GLN A 47 -0.06 -23.85 7.12
CA GLN A 47 -0.03 -23.44 5.73
C GLN A 47 -0.61 -22.03 5.52
N TRP A 48 -1.68 -21.67 6.22
CA TRP A 48 -2.40 -20.42 6.00
C TRP A 48 -2.02 -19.34 7.01
N THR A 49 -1.68 -18.16 6.49
CA THR A 49 -1.39 -16.96 7.28
C THR A 49 -2.19 -15.77 6.75
N LEU A 50 -2.97 -15.13 7.62
CA LEU A 50 -3.60 -13.83 7.36
C LEU A 50 -2.77 -12.74 8.02
N SER A 51 -2.27 -11.79 7.24
CA SER A 51 -1.37 -10.76 7.76
C SER A 51 -1.57 -9.39 7.12
N GLY A 52 -0.99 -8.36 7.75
CA GLY A 52 -0.86 -7.02 7.16
C GLY A 52 -1.68 -5.95 7.87
N LEU A 53 -1.70 -4.77 7.25
CA LEU A 53 -2.40 -3.59 7.76
C LEU A 53 -3.73 -3.44 7.02
N PHE A 54 -4.85 -3.71 7.68
CA PHE A 54 -6.17 -3.56 7.10
C PHE A 54 -6.64 -2.09 7.19
N PRO A 55 -7.23 -1.52 6.13
CA PRO A 55 -7.48 -2.06 4.78
C PRO A 55 -6.34 -1.77 3.77
N ILE A 56 -5.18 -1.26 4.21
CA ILE A 56 -4.10 -0.73 3.37
C ILE A 56 -3.41 -1.83 2.54
N LYS A 57 -2.99 -2.89 3.22
CA LYS A 57 -2.23 -4.02 2.67
C LYS A 57 -2.56 -5.33 3.39
N PRO A 58 -3.83 -5.78 3.38
CA PRO A 58 -4.16 -7.11 3.87
C PRO A 58 -3.62 -8.17 2.91
N LYS A 59 -3.16 -9.28 3.48
CA LYS A 59 -2.57 -10.40 2.78
C LYS A 59 -3.11 -11.72 3.33
N LEU A 60 -3.37 -12.66 2.43
CA LEU A 60 -3.61 -14.06 2.76
C LEU A 60 -2.55 -14.89 2.04
N GLU A 61 -1.77 -15.65 2.78
CA GLU A 61 -0.65 -16.44 2.29
C GLU A 61 -0.90 -17.93 2.56
N TYR A 62 -0.57 -18.77 1.58
CA TYR A 62 -0.61 -20.22 1.64
C TYR A 62 0.77 -20.80 1.34
N GLN A 63 1.35 -21.49 2.32
CA GLN A 63 2.61 -22.20 2.17
C GLN A 63 2.37 -23.56 1.50
N LEU A 64 2.67 -23.66 0.20
CA LEU A 64 2.50 -24.91 -0.55
C LEU A 64 3.54 -25.95 -0.11
N ASN A 65 4.79 -25.52 0.08
CA ASN A 65 5.90 -26.34 0.60
C ASN A 65 7.02 -25.44 1.13
N LYS A 66 8.15 -26.00 1.58
CA LYS A 66 9.28 -25.22 2.14
C LYS A 66 9.91 -24.19 1.20
N ARG A 67 9.66 -24.25 -0.11
CA ARG A 67 10.23 -23.35 -1.12
C ARG A 67 9.19 -22.48 -1.82
N VAL A 68 7.92 -22.87 -1.84
CA VAL A 68 6.86 -22.20 -2.60
C VAL A 68 5.77 -21.70 -1.66
N SER A 69 5.44 -20.42 -1.79
CA SER A 69 4.25 -19.82 -1.20
C SER A 69 3.41 -19.12 -2.25
N LEU A 70 2.10 -19.22 -2.10
CA LEU A 70 1.10 -18.50 -2.87
C LEU A 70 0.46 -17.45 -1.98
N GLY A 71 -0.01 -16.34 -2.54
CA GLY A 71 -0.69 -15.33 -1.75
C GLY A 71 -1.63 -14.46 -2.56
N ALA A 72 -2.56 -13.85 -1.85
CA ALA A 72 -3.46 -12.83 -2.35
C ALA A 72 -3.33 -11.59 -1.47
N GLN A 73 -3.34 -10.40 -2.06
CA GLN A 73 -3.28 -9.14 -1.32
C GLN A 73 -4.09 -8.04 -1.97
N ILE A 74 -4.58 -7.12 -1.13
CA ILE A 74 -5.05 -5.80 -1.58
C ILE A 74 -3.92 -4.79 -1.35
N LEU A 75 -3.79 -3.81 -2.25
CA LEU A 75 -2.91 -2.66 -2.03
C LEU A 75 -3.68 -1.37 -2.28
N VAL A 76 -3.65 -0.48 -1.29
CA VAL A 76 -4.15 0.88 -1.39
C VAL A 76 -2.96 1.84 -1.48
N ASP A 77 -2.93 2.64 -2.53
CA ASP A 77 -1.90 3.66 -2.76
C ASP A 77 -2.56 5.03 -2.93
N ASN A 78 -2.02 6.01 -2.21
CA ASN A 78 -2.40 7.42 -2.27
C ASN A 78 -1.13 8.28 -2.18
N SER A 79 -0.46 8.44 -3.32
CA SER A 79 0.83 9.11 -3.41
C SER A 79 0.75 10.37 -4.26
N SER A 80 1.79 11.19 -4.19
CA SER A 80 1.88 12.38 -5.03
C SER A 80 3.30 12.81 -5.33
N SER A 81 3.41 13.45 -6.50
CA SER A 81 4.64 13.99 -7.05
C SER A 81 4.41 15.39 -7.60
N ARG A 82 5.45 16.20 -7.56
CA ARG A 82 5.49 17.53 -8.19
C ARG A 82 6.06 17.41 -9.60
N LEU A 83 5.47 18.12 -10.55
CA LEU A 83 5.92 18.12 -11.95
C LEU A 83 7.07 19.13 -12.22
N SER A 84 7.29 20.11 -11.33
CA SER A 84 8.37 21.10 -11.49
C SER A 84 9.11 21.39 -10.19
N ARG A 85 10.39 21.71 -10.32
CA ARG A 85 11.27 22.12 -9.21
C ARG A 85 10.99 23.56 -8.75
N LYS A 86 10.52 24.45 -9.65
CA LYS A 86 10.17 25.84 -9.32
C LYS A 86 8.96 25.89 -8.38
N TYR A 87 9.06 26.69 -7.31
CA TYR A 87 8.07 26.70 -6.22
C TYR A 87 6.73 27.34 -6.59
N ASN A 88 6.67 28.25 -7.57
CA ASN A 88 5.47 29.03 -7.91
C ASN A 88 4.69 28.54 -9.14
N GLU A 89 5.15 27.48 -9.83
CA GLU A 89 4.57 27.01 -11.10
C GLU A 89 4.37 25.47 -11.12
N SER A 90 4.51 24.81 -9.97
CA SER A 90 4.54 23.35 -9.94
C SER A 90 3.15 22.77 -9.78
N GLN A 91 2.62 22.17 -10.84
CA GLN A 91 1.48 21.28 -10.76
C GLN A 91 1.79 20.04 -9.89
N ILE A 92 0.75 19.50 -9.26
CA ILE A 92 0.83 18.31 -8.40
C ILE A 92 0.03 17.20 -9.06
N VAL A 93 0.67 16.04 -9.22
CA VAL A 93 0.00 14.80 -9.65
C VAL A 93 -0.26 13.95 -8.42
N GLN A 94 -1.52 13.59 -8.22
CA GLN A 94 -1.95 12.63 -7.21
C GLN A 94 -2.32 11.30 -7.86
N PHE A 95 -1.80 10.22 -7.31
CA PHE A 95 -2.11 8.85 -7.71
C PHE A 95 -2.91 8.17 -6.61
N LYS A 96 -4.16 7.81 -6.90
CA LYS A 96 -5.00 6.98 -6.05
C LYS A 96 -5.28 5.67 -6.76
N GLN A 97 -4.93 4.54 -6.14
CA GLN A 97 -5.25 3.24 -6.71
C GLN A 97 -5.55 2.18 -5.66
N TRP A 98 -6.45 1.28 -6.03
CA TRP A 98 -6.75 0.06 -5.30
C TRP A 98 -6.48 -1.13 -6.22
N ASN A 99 -5.62 -2.02 -5.75
CA ASN A 99 -5.15 -3.17 -6.51
C ASN A 99 -5.55 -4.44 -5.78
N ALA A 100 -6.01 -5.44 -6.51
CA ALA A 100 -6.08 -6.82 -6.07
C ALA A 100 -4.96 -7.60 -6.77
N GLN A 101 -4.18 -8.38 -6.02
CA GLN A 101 -3.03 -9.08 -6.55
C GLN A 101 -2.98 -10.51 -6.04
N LEU A 102 -2.60 -11.42 -6.93
CA LEU A 102 -2.13 -12.76 -6.62
C LEU A 102 -0.62 -12.79 -6.82
N TYR A 103 0.09 -13.49 -5.95
CA TYR A 103 1.52 -13.63 -6.05
C TYR A 103 1.99 -15.03 -5.69
N THR A 104 3.13 -15.41 -6.25
CA THR A 104 3.85 -16.62 -5.92
C THR A 104 5.28 -16.22 -5.58
N GLU A 105 5.80 -16.76 -4.49
CA GLU A 105 7.20 -16.62 -4.11
C GLU A 105 7.87 -18.00 -4.09
N TYR A 106 9.03 -18.08 -4.74
CA TYR A 106 9.86 -19.27 -4.83
C TYR A 106 11.23 -19.00 -4.22
N THR A 107 11.61 -19.75 -3.20
CA THR A 107 12.96 -19.72 -2.62
C THR A 107 13.91 -20.50 -3.51
N ILE A 108 14.78 -19.79 -4.23
CA ILE A 108 15.79 -20.40 -5.11
C ILE A 108 16.86 -21.08 -4.25
N TYR A 109 17.50 -20.30 -3.37
CA TYR A 109 18.56 -20.78 -2.50
C TYR A 109 18.62 -19.93 -1.24
N LYS A 110 18.36 -20.54 -0.08
CA LYS A 110 18.40 -19.97 1.29
C LYS A 110 17.74 -18.59 1.42
N ASN A 111 18.43 -17.55 0.97
CA ASN A 111 18.14 -16.13 1.09
C ASN A 111 17.78 -15.45 -0.25
N ILE A 112 17.74 -16.18 -1.37
CA ILE A 112 17.33 -15.68 -2.69
C ILE A 112 15.89 -16.13 -2.97
N TYR A 113 15.03 -15.16 -3.26
CA TYR A 113 13.62 -15.37 -3.54
C TYR A 113 13.27 -14.80 -4.92
N PHE A 114 12.54 -15.57 -5.70
CA PHE A 114 11.92 -15.15 -6.94
C PHE A 114 10.43 -14.98 -6.75
N SER A 115 9.88 -13.86 -7.19
CA SER A 115 8.46 -13.55 -7.04
C SER A 115 7.82 -13.29 -8.39
N ILE A 116 6.62 -13.84 -8.62
CA ILE A 116 5.73 -13.46 -9.71
C ILE A 116 4.48 -12.84 -9.09
N VAL A 117 4.01 -11.73 -9.66
CA VAL A 117 2.77 -11.06 -9.24
C VAL A 117 1.88 -10.84 -10.47
N ALA A 118 0.63 -11.26 -10.36
CA ALA A 118 -0.43 -10.91 -11.30
C ALA A 118 -1.50 -10.13 -10.55
N GLY A 119 -2.05 -9.07 -11.14
CA GLY A 119 -3.02 -8.25 -10.46
C GLY A 119 -3.92 -7.44 -11.35
N TYR A 120 -4.90 -6.80 -10.73
CA TYR A 120 -5.87 -5.93 -11.36
C TYR A 120 -6.07 -4.67 -10.52
N VAL A 121 -5.96 -3.52 -11.16
CA VAL A 121 -6.28 -2.22 -10.61
C VAL A 121 -7.77 -1.98 -10.82
N PHE A 122 -8.58 -2.26 -9.81
CA PHE A 122 -10.04 -2.12 -9.92
C PHE A 122 -10.53 -0.69 -9.72
N ARG A 123 -9.70 0.19 -9.14
CA ARG A 123 -9.99 1.62 -9.04
C ARG A 123 -8.70 2.42 -9.18
N ARG A 124 -8.57 3.21 -10.24
CA ARG A 124 -7.48 4.17 -10.42
C ARG A 124 -8.02 5.57 -10.70
N LYS A 125 -7.47 6.56 -10.02
CA LYS A 125 -7.74 7.98 -10.26
C LYS A 125 -6.41 8.73 -10.20
N ILE A 126 -6.02 9.34 -11.33
CA ILE A 126 -4.87 10.23 -11.45
C ILE A 126 -5.42 11.65 -11.57
N GLN A 127 -5.06 12.51 -10.63
CA GLN A 127 -5.61 13.87 -10.55
C GLN A 127 -4.48 14.89 -10.62
N LEU A 128 -4.67 15.89 -11.49
CA LEU A 128 -3.76 17.02 -11.63
C LEU A 128 -4.33 18.23 -10.89
N TYR A 129 -3.55 18.79 -9.98
CA TYR A 129 -3.92 19.95 -9.18
C TYR A 129 -2.96 21.11 -9.41
N ASP A 130 -3.50 22.33 -9.31
CA ASP A 130 -2.69 23.53 -9.12
C ASP A 130 -2.12 23.55 -7.69
N GLN A 131 -0.93 24.14 -7.54
CA GLN A 131 -0.24 24.30 -6.27
C GLN A 131 -1.03 25.19 -5.28
N ASN A 132 -1.78 26.17 -5.80
CA ASN A 132 -2.56 27.11 -4.99
C ASN A 132 -3.85 26.52 -4.42
N MET A 133 -4.24 25.32 -4.86
CA MET A 133 -5.40 24.63 -4.32
C MET A 133 -5.02 23.99 -2.97
N ARG A 134 -5.44 24.62 -1.86
CA ARG A 134 -5.35 24.00 -0.52
C ARG A 134 -6.10 22.67 -0.54
N VAL A 135 -5.47 21.60 -0.14
CA VAL A 135 -6.05 20.27 -0.38
C VAL A 135 -6.79 19.73 0.85
N PRO A 136 -7.96 19.07 0.65
CA PRO A 136 -8.71 18.41 1.71
C PRO A 136 -7.88 17.39 2.51
N TRP A 137 -8.31 17.19 3.76
CA TRP A 137 -7.92 16.01 4.52
C TRP A 137 -8.49 14.77 3.84
N THR A 138 -7.72 13.68 3.78
CA THR A 138 -8.20 12.40 3.25
C THR A 138 -8.03 11.29 4.28
N ILE A 139 -9.00 10.38 4.37
CA ILE A 139 -8.85 9.08 5.03
C ILE A 139 -8.56 8.04 3.94
N PHE A 140 -7.38 7.44 3.97
CA PHE A 140 -6.85 6.63 2.86
C PHE A 140 -6.91 7.41 1.53
N THR A 141 -7.81 7.05 0.61
CA THR A 141 -8.03 7.71 -0.69
C THR A 141 -9.26 8.63 -0.72
N PHE A 142 -10.05 8.65 0.35
CA PHE A 142 -11.35 9.34 0.41
C PHE A 142 -11.20 10.73 1.02
N PRO A 143 -11.65 11.81 0.34
CA PRO A 143 -11.60 13.15 0.88
C PRO A 143 -12.68 13.38 1.95
N ILE A 144 -12.29 14.07 3.02
CA ILE A 144 -13.17 14.60 4.05
C ILE A 144 -13.51 16.04 3.66
N GLY A 145 -14.80 16.38 3.62
CA GLY A 145 -15.27 17.73 3.27
C GLY A 145 -15.44 17.99 1.76
N GLY A 146 -15.53 16.93 0.94
CA GLY A 146 -15.87 17.00 -0.48
C GLY A 146 -14.69 16.90 -1.45
N GLU A 147 -14.96 16.53 -2.70
CA GLU A 147 -13.96 16.50 -3.75
C GLU A 147 -13.69 17.92 -4.28
N LYS A 148 -12.41 18.30 -4.41
CA LYS A 148 -12.03 19.50 -5.16
C LYS A 148 -11.99 19.21 -6.66
N THR A 149 -12.32 20.22 -7.46
CA THR A 149 -12.19 20.19 -8.92
C THR A 149 -10.71 20.13 -9.31
N ALA A 150 -10.26 18.94 -9.69
CA ALA A 150 -8.95 18.78 -10.32
C ALA A 150 -8.97 19.42 -11.72
N ILE A 151 -7.84 19.98 -12.16
CA ILE A 151 -7.68 20.51 -13.52
C ILE A 151 -7.96 19.40 -14.54
N ARG A 152 -7.46 18.20 -14.24
CA ARG A 152 -7.68 17.01 -15.04
C ARG A 152 -7.80 15.80 -14.13
N THR A 153 -8.76 14.94 -14.44
CA THR A 153 -8.92 13.64 -13.80
C THR A 153 -8.86 12.56 -14.87
N LEU A 154 -7.98 11.58 -14.67
CA LEU A 154 -7.94 10.36 -15.48
C LEU A 154 -8.36 9.20 -14.58
N THR A 155 -9.41 8.50 -14.98
CA THR A 155 -9.88 7.28 -14.32
C THR A 155 -9.62 6.08 -15.20
N GLY A 156 -9.37 4.93 -14.60
CA GLY A 156 -9.29 3.69 -15.36
C GLY A 156 -9.08 2.47 -14.48
N ASN A 157 -8.98 1.34 -15.15
CA ASN A 157 -8.57 0.06 -14.60
C ASN A 157 -7.36 -0.47 -15.39
N GLY A 158 -6.79 -1.59 -14.97
CA GLY A 158 -5.68 -2.18 -15.71
C GLY A 158 -5.14 -3.44 -15.06
N TYR A 159 -4.39 -4.22 -15.83
CA TYR A 159 -3.72 -5.42 -15.35
C TYR A 159 -2.30 -5.10 -14.89
N ILE A 160 -1.81 -5.90 -13.93
CA ILE A 160 -0.45 -5.85 -13.40
C ILE A 160 0.18 -7.21 -13.66
N LEU A 161 1.36 -7.23 -14.26
CA LEU A 161 2.23 -8.40 -14.31
C LEU A 161 3.62 -7.95 -13.91
N GLN A 162 4.20 -8.63 -12.91
CA GLN A 162 5.54 -8.32 -12.40
C GLN A 162 6.28 -9.62 -12.09
N ALA A 163 7.58 -9.61 -12.32
CA ALA A 163 8.51 -10.62 -11.82
C ALA A 163 9.66 -9.90 -11.10
N GLY A 164 10.20 -10.52 -10.06
CA GLY A 164 11.23 -9.89 -9.23
C GLY A 164 12.13 -10.91 -8.55
N LEU A 165 13.34 -10.47 -8.21
CA LEU A 165 14.29 -11.18 -7.37
C LEU A 165 14.56 -10.36 -6.12
N SER A 166 14.58 -11.00 -4.96
CA SER A 166 14.95 -10.36 -3.70
C SER A 166 15.95 -11.22 -2.93
N ILE A 167 16.87 -10.56 -2.23
CA ILE A 167 17.89 -11.20 -1.41
C ILE A 167 17.68 -10.73 0.03
N LYS A 168 17.52 -11.69 0.95
CA LYS A 168 17.37 -11.41 2.37
C LYS A 168 18.74 -11.50 3.05
N LEU A 169 19.34 -10.34 3.29
CA LEU A 169 20.59 -10.27 4.06
C LEU A 169 20.26 -10.57 5.52
N LYS A 170 20.99 -11.52 6.13
CA LYS A 170 20.99 -11.66 7.59
C LYS A 170 21.77 -10.46 8.13
N ASN A 171 21.13 -9.70 9.00
CA ASN A 171 21.88 -8.87 9.95
C ASN A 171 22.10 -9.77 11.16
N ASP A 172 23.36 -10.17 11.38
CA ASP A 172 23.82 -10.73 12.65
C ASP A 172 23.92 -9.60 13.70
#